data_AF-A0A6P5QKA1-F1
#
_entry.id   AF-A0A6P5QKA1-F1
#
_cell.length_a   1.000
_cell.length_b   1.000
_cell.length_c   1.000
_cell.angle_alpha   90.00
_cell.angle_beta   90.00
_cell.angle_gamma   90.00
#
_symmetry.space_group_name_H-M   'P 1'
#
loop_
_entity.id
_entity.type
_entity.pdbx_description
1 polymer ?
#
loop_
_entity_poly.entity_id
_entity_poly.type
_entity_poly.pdbx_seq_one_letter_code
_entity_poly.pdbx_strand_id
1 'polypeptide(L)'
;MKASLPWSVVWRAQLNYVRLRRVLKLCELWLLLVGSGLNAKLPLEEDVDFINEYVGLHNEFRGTVFPTGVNLRFMTWDVALSRTARAWGKKCMYSRNTHLDKLHESHPVFTEIGENMWVGPVDDFTVTTAIRSWNEERKSYSYLNDTCLEDQDCSHYIQLVWDSSYKVGCAVTSCARAGGFTHAALFICNYAPGGALTRRPYQAGQFCSRCGPGDQCTDYLCSNTVRDEATYYQFWYPPWEKPRPVVCNPMCIFILFLRMASLLLCVIVVLIVQSRFPVILMETPTIISAVEEGKTEEEIVMEEREGEGEEKKEEEMLEEDEQ
;
A
#
# COMPACT_ATOMS: atom_id res chain seq x y z
N MET A 1 -11.11 14.50 68.08
CA MET A 1 -10.59 15.59 67.23
C MET A 1 -10.13 14.96 65.92
N LYS A 2 -10.81 15.24 64.80
CA LYS A 2 -10.41 14.72 63.48
C LYS A 2 -9.29 15.62 62.95
N ALA A 3 -8.09 15.06 62.79
CA ALA A 3 -6.96 15.76 62.21
C ALA A 3 -7.26 16.08 60.74
N SER A 4 -7.19 17.36 60.38
CA SER A 4 -7.29 17.84 59.01
C SER A 4 -6.03 17.45 58.23
N LEU A 5 -6.21 16.93 57.02
CA LEU A 5 -5.11 16.59 56.12
C LEU A 5 -4.30 17.86 55.78
N PRO A 6 -2.96 17.79 55.66
CA PRO A 6 -2.13 18.93 55.29
C PRO A 6 -2.48 19.47 53.91
N TRP A 7 -2.61 20.79 53.78
CA TRP A 7 -2.94 21.47 52.51
C TRP A 7 -2.02 21.08 51.34
N SER A 8 -0.75 20.75 51.60
CA SER A 8 0.23 20.32 50.59
C SER A 8 -0.09 18.96 49.93
N VAL A 9 -0.92 18.14 50.56
CA VAL A 9 -1.40 16.85 50.01
C VAL A 9 -2.58 17.08 49.07
N VAL A 10 -3.46 18.03 49.41
CA VAL A 10 -4.62 18.41 48.59
C VAL A 10 -4.18 19.09 47.29
N TRP A 11 -3.18 19.98 47.36
CA TRP A 11 -2.64 20.66 46.19
C TRP A 11 -1.90 19.71 45.23
N ARG A 12 -1.14 18.73 45.74
CA ARG A 12 -0.49 17.70 44.90
C ARG A 12 -1.50 16.78 44.21
N ALA A 13 -2.58 16.41 44.90
CA ALA A 13 -3.66 15.62 44.31
C ALA A 13 -4.41 16.39 43.21
N GLN A 14 -4.69 17.69 43.42
CA GLN A 14 -5.33 18.54 42.41
C GLN A 14 -4.44 18.78 41.18
N LEU A 15 -3.14 18.97 41.35
CA LEU A 15 -2.21 19.16 40.23
C LEU A 15 -2.07 17.89 39.38
N ASN A 16 -1.99 16.71 40.02
CA ASN A 16 -1.97 15.41 39.33
C ASN A 16 -3.30 15.11 38.61
N TYR A 17 -4.44 15.49 39.20
CA TYR A 17 -5.76 15.35 38.58
C TYR A 17 -5.91 16.24 37.32
N VAL A 18 -5.43 17.47 37.37
CA VAL A 18 -5.46 18.40 36.21
C VAL A 18 -4.52 17.94 35.10
N ARG A 19 -3.34 17.40 35.46
CA ARG A 19 -2.36 16.85 34.48
C ARG A 19 -2.89 15.59 33.78
N LEU A 20 -3.51 14.68 34.53
CA LEU A 20 -4.14 13.47 33.99
C LEU A 20 -5.34 13.79 33.07
N ARG A 21 -6.17 14.79 33.43
CA ARG A 21 -7.31 15.23 32.62
C ARG A 21 -6.90 15.93 31.32
N ARG A 22 -5.74 16.60 31.30
CA ARG A 22 -5.15 17.18 30.08
C ARG A 22 -4.59 16.10 29.15
N VAL A 23 -3.93 15.07 29.70
CA VAL A 23 -3.45 13.92 28.92
C VAL A 23 -4.62 13.10 28.35
N LEU A 24 -5.67 12.84 29.14
CA LEU A 24 -6.88 12.16 28.64
C LEU A 24 -7.58 12.94 27.52
N LYS A 25 -7.69 14.29 27.64
CA LYS A 25 -8.26 15.13 26.59
C LYS A 25 -7.42 15.14 25.30
N LEU A 26 -6.10 15.06 25.41
CA LEU A 26 -5.21 14.92 24.25
C LEU A 26 -5.35 13.54 23.59
N CYS A 27 -5.55 12.47 24.38
CA CYS A 27 -5.85 11.14 23.86
C CYS A 27 -7.24 11.06 23.19
N GLU A 28 -8.27 11.71 23.74
CA GLU A 28 -9.58 11.78 23.08
C GLU A 28 -9.56 12.63 21.80
N LEU A 29 -8.75 13.70 21.76
CA LEU A 29 -8.54 14.48 20.54
C LEU A 29 -7.79 13.67 19.46
N TRP A 30 -6.84 12.81 19.86
CA TRP A 30 -6.20 11.84 18.97
C TRP A 30 -7.17 10.76 18.47
N LEU A 31 -8.08 10.26 19.31
CA LEU A 31 -9.11 9.30 18.90
C LEU A 31 -10.16 9.93 17.96
N LEU A 32 -10.48 11.21 18.13
CA LEU A 32 -11.39 11.96 17.24
C LEU A 32 -10.73 12.31 15.89
N LEU A 33 -9.41 12.53 15.85
CA LEU A 33 -8.66 12.75 14.60
C LEU A 33 -8.53 11.48 13.74
N VAL A 34 -8.69 10.29 14.33
CA VAL A 34 -8.71 9.01 13.60
C VAL A 34 -10.09 8.72 12.98
N GLY A 35 -11.14 9.46 13.38
CA GLY A 35 -12.54 9.19 13.01
C GLY A 35 -13.12 10.01 11.85
N SER A 36 -12.40 11.01 11.30
CA SER A 36 -12.94 11.88 10.24
C SER A 36 -12.42 11.48 8.86
N GLY A 37 -13.11 10.53 8.23
CA GLY A 37 -12.82 10.12 6.85
C GLY A 37 -13.70 8.98 6.37
N LEU A 38 -15.03 9.09 6.46
CA LEU A 38 -15.95 8.28 5.66
C LEU A 38 -15.91 8.78 4.21
N ASN A 39 -14.76 8.59 3.57
CA ASN A 39 -14.66 8.60 2.13
C ASN A 39 -14.89 7.15 1.69
N ALA A 40 -15.71 6.90 0.67
CA ALA A 40 -15.98 5.54 0.19
C ALA A 40 -14.64 4.83 -0.05
N LYS A 41 -14.29 3.90 0.85
CA LYS A 41 -12.97 3.28 0.83
C LYS A 41 -13.06 2.15 -0.18
N LEU A 42 -12.41 2.33 -1.32
CA LEU A 42 -12.20 1.25 -2.28
C LEU A 42 -11.69 0.00 -1.55
N PRO A 43 -12.16 -1.21 -1.92
CA PRO A 43 -11.78 -2.43 -1.23
C PRO A 43 -10.27 -2.64 -1.31
N LEU A 44 -9.70 -3.18 -0.22
CA LEU A 44 -8.31 -3.60 -0.19
C LEU A 44 -8.17 -4.89 -0.98
N GLU A 45 -6.99 -5.13 -1.57
CA GLU A 45 -6.72 -6.33 -2.35
C GLU A 45 -6.73 -7.64 -1.54
N GLU A 46 -6.72 -7.54 -0.20
CA GLU A 46 -6.80 -8.65 0.74
C GLU A 46 -8.23 -8.89 1.26
N ASP A 47 -9.20 -8.08 0.82
CA ASP A 47 -10.61 -8.22 1.21
C ASP A 47 -11.23 -9.48 0.58
N VAL A 48 -11.79 -10.35 1.42
CA VAL A 48 -12.27 -11.67 1.00
C VAL A 48 -13.52 -11.58 0.12
N ASP A 49 -14.42 -10.63 0.40
CA ASP A 49 -15.63 -10.46 -0.39
C ASP A 49 -15.30 -9.93 -1.79
N PHE A 50 -14.36 -8.99 -1.87
CA PHE A 50 -13.78 -8.50 -3.12
C PHE A 50 -13.12 -9.63 -3.94
N ILE A 51 -12.30 -10.47 -3.29
CA ILE A 51 -11.64 -11.60 -3.95
C ILE A 51 -12.67 -12.59 -4.51
N ASN A 52 -13.69 -12.92 -3.72
CA ASN A 52 -14.73 -13.86 -4.11
C ASN A 52 -15.58 -13.34 -5.27
N GLU A 53 -16.00 -12.06 -5.23
CA GLU A 53 -16.76 -11.44 -6.32
C GLU A 53 -15.97 -11.48 -7.62
N TYR A 54 -14.68 -11.13 -7.55
CA TYR A 54 -13.80 -11.09 -8.70
C TYR A 54 -13.62 -12.46 -9.36
N VAL A 55 -13.19 -13.45 -8.57
CA VAL A 55 -12.94 -14.82 -9.05
C VAL A 55 -14.25 -15.45 -9.55
N GLY A 56 -15.37 -15.19 -8.86
CA GLY A 56 -16.70 -15.64 -9.25
C GLY A 56 -17.07 -15.14 -10.65
N LEU A 57 -16.98 -13.83 -10.90
CA LEU A 57 -17.28 -13.24 -12.20
C LEU A 57 -16.36 -13.75 -13.32
N HIS A 58 -15.08 -13.96 -13.02
CA HIS A 58 -14.14 -14.55 -14.00
C HIS A 58 -14.58 -15.95 -14.41
N ASN A 59 -14.87 -16.81 -13.44
CA ASN A 59 -15.29 -18.18 -13.71
C ASN A 59 -16.69 -18.22 -14.36
N GLU A 60 -17.60 -17.32 -14.00
CA GLU A 60 -18.92 -17.19 -14.65
C GLU A 60 -18.76 -16.89 -16.15
N PHE A 61 -18.00 -15.85 -16.52
CA PHE A 61 -17.82 -15.48 -17.92
C PHE A 61 -17.04 -16.53 -18.71
N ARG A 62 -16.06 -17.19 -18.09
CA ARG A 62 -15.34 -18.30 -18.71
C ARG A 62 -16.26 -19.50 -18.93
N GLY A 63 -17.10 -19.88 -17.96
CA GLY A 63 -18.02 -21.02 -18.06
C GLY A 63 -19.16 -20.80 -19.07
N THR A 64 -19.47 -19.55 -19.41
CA THR A 64 -20.62 -19.18 -20.25
C THR A 64 -20.25 -18.62 -21.64
N VAL A 65 -19.00 -18.81 -22.08
CA VAL A 65 -18.57 -18.35 -23.41
C VAL A 65 -19.35 -19.00 -24.56
N PHE A 66 -19.46 -18.27 -25.68
CA PHE A 66 -19.96 -18.79 -26.94
C PHE A 66 -18.98 -18.47 -28.08
N PRO A 67 -18.56 -19.45 -28.90
CA PRO A 67 -18.86 -20.90 -28.76
C PRO A 67 -18.31 -21.48 -27.45
N THR A 68 -18.88 -22.60 -26.98
CA THR A 68 -18.43 -23.24 -25.72
C THR A 68 -16.96 -23.68 -25.83
N GLY A 69 -16.18 -23.55 -24.75
CA GLY A 69 -14.76 -23.88 -24.74
C GLY A 69 -14.44 -25.26 -24.14
N VAL A 70 -13.63 -26.08 -24.82
CA VAL A 70 -13.31 -27.46 -24.39
C VAL A 70 -12.24 -27.55 -23.31
N ASN A 71 -11.43 -26.51 -23.14
CA ASN A 71 -10.17 -26.53 -22.38
C ASN A 71 -9.97 -25.31 -21.46
N LEU A 72 -11.04 -24.56 -21.16
CA LEU A 72 -10.98 -23.41 -20.27
C LEU A 72 -10.69 -23.85 -18.84
N ARG A 73 -9.61 -23.33 -18.25
CA ARG A 73 -9.23 -23.64 -16.87
C ARG A 73 -10.05 -22.85 -15.86
N PHE A 74 -10.37 -23.48 -14.75
CA PHE A 74 -10.90 -22.82 -13.56
C PHE A 74 -9.86 -21.83 -13.02
N MET A 75 -10.30 -20.63 -12.68
CA MET A 75 -9.43 -19.54 -12.25
C MET A 75 -9.48 -19.39 -10.73
N THR A 76 -8.32 -19.18 -10.11
CA THR A 76 -8.16 -19.00 -8.66
C THR A 76 -7.30 -17.80 -8.33
N TRP A 77 -7.48 -17.26 -7.13
CA TRP A 77 -6.75 -16.09 -6.68
C TRP A 77 -5.25 -16.37 -6.45
N ASP A 78 -4.42 -15.39 -6.80
CA ASP A 78 -2.99 -15.37 -6.51
C ASP A 78 -2.59 -14.02 -5.89
N VAL A 79 -2.08 -14.09 -4.66
CA VAL A 79 -1.71 -12.91 -3.85
C VAL A 79 -0.49 -12.18 -4.41
N ALA A 80 0.42 -12.86 -5.11
CA ALA A 80 1.54 -12.17 -5.74
C ALA A 80 1.03 -11.33 -6.92
N LEU A 81 0.13 -11.85 -7.74
CA LEU A 81 -0.47 -11.07 -8.83
C LEU A 81 -1.23 -9.83 -8.31
N SER A 82 -1.97 -9.94 -7.19
CA SER A 82 -2.68 -8.79 -6.63
C SER A 82 -1.73 -7.71 -6.08
N ARG A 83 -0.62 -8.11 -5.48
CA ARG A 83 0.44 -7.19 -5.02
C ARG A 83 1.10 -6.47 -6.19
N THR A 84 1.30 -7.14 -7.33
CA THR A 84 1.76 -6.52 -8.58
C THR A 84 0.79 -5.48 -9.09
N ALA A 85 -0.49 -5.84 -9.20
CA ALA A 85 -1.54 -4.93 -9.64
C ALA A 85 -1.61 -3.68 -8.74
N ARG A 86 -1.54 -3.86 -7.42
CA ARG A 86 -1.50 -2.75 -6.45
C ARG A 86 -0.26 -1.88 -6.63
N ALA A 87 0.92 -2.50 -6.73
CA ALA A 87 2.19 -1.78 -6.88
C ALA A 87 2.21 -0.93 -8.16
N TRP A 88 1.63 -1.43 -9.26
CA TRP A 88 1.46 -0.66 -10.48
C TRP A 88 0.41 0.44 -10.32
N GLY A 89 -0.74 0.13 -9.71
CA GLY A 89 -1.82 1.08 -9.43
C GLY A 89 -1.39 2.30 -8.63
N LYS A 90 -0.45 2.14 -7.67
CA LYS A 90 0.16 3.25 -6.91
C LYS A 90 0.84 4.31 -7.78
N LYS A 91 1.23 3.98 -9.02
CA LYS A 91 1.80 4.95 -9.97
C LYS A 91 0.73 5.83 -10.62
N CYS A 92 -0.54 5.45 -10.54
CA CYS A 92 -1.67 6.14 -11.16
C CYS A 92 -1.50 6.38 -12.68
N MET A 93 -0.88 5.41 -13.36
CA MET A 93 -0.66 5.43 -14.80
C MET A 93 -1.62 4.45 -15.47
N TYR A 94 -2.41 4.95 -16.43
CA TYR A 94 -3.25 4.10 -17.28
C TYR A 94 -2.44 3.62 -18.49
N SER A 95 -1.49 2.73 -18.23
CA SER A 95 -0.65 2.09 -19.24
C SER A 95 -0.19 0.72 -18.74
N ARG A 96 0.13 -0.18 -19.68
CA ARG A 96 0.59 -1.54 -19.35
C ARG A 96 1.83 -1.51 -18.45
N ASN A 97 1.86 -2.38 -17.44
CA ASN A 97 3.01 -2.56 -16.58
C ASN A 97 4.23 -3.11 -17.36
N THR A 98 5.33 -2.36 -17.32
CA THR A 98 6.56 -2.65 -18.07
C THR A 98 7.43 -3.76 -17.47
N HIS A 99 6.99 -4.35 -16.36
CA HIS A 99 7.67 -5.42 -15.64
C HIS A 99 7.03 -6.80 -15.83
N LEU A 100 5.91 -6.90 -16.56
CA LEU A 100 5.11 -8.13 -16.66
C LEU A 100 5.82 -9.30 -17.34
N ASP A 101 6.73 -8.98 -18.26
CA ASP A 101 7.45 -9.97 -19.07
C ASP A 101 8.83 -10.32 -18.47
N LYS A 102 9.14 -9.78 -17.29
CA LYS A 102 10.44 -9.96 -16.63
C LYS A 102 10.35 -10.94 -15.48
N LEU A 103 11.26 -11.91 -15.49
CA LEU A 103 11.38 -12.94 -14.45
C LEU A 103 11.64 -12.28 -13.08
N HIS A 104 10.90 -12.74 -12.06
CA HIS A 104 11.00 -12.27 -10.67
C HIS A 104 10.68 -10.78 -10.44
N GLU A 105 10.17 -10.06 -11.43
CA GLU A 105 9.74 -8.67 -11.25
C GLU A 105 8.24 -8.53 -10.98
N SER A 106 7.40 -9.34 -11.64
CA SER A 106 5.92 -9.27 -11.49
C SER A 106 5.31 -10.48 -10.80
N HIS A 107 6.05 -11.58 -10.64
CA HIS A 107 5.63 -12.77 -9.91
C HIS A 107 6.86 -13.62 -9.53
N PRO A 108 6.86 -14.39 -8.42
CA PRO A 108 8.01 -15.22 -8.03
C PRO A 108 8.24 -16.43 -8.95
N VAL A 109 7.16 -17.03 -9.46
CA VAL A 109 7.18 -18.28 -10.27
C VAL A 109 6.89 -18.03 -11.76
N PHE A 110 5.74 -17.46 -12.09
CA PHE A 110 5.35 -17.15 -13.46
C PHE A 110 6.17 -16.04 -14.12
N THR A 111 6.36 -16.20 -15.42
CA THR A 111 6.77 -15.17 -16.38
C THR A 111 5.61 -14.87 -17.32
N GLU A 112 5.72 -13.80 -18.12
CA GLU A 112 4.71 -13.43 -19.14
C GLU A 112 3.32 -13.20 -18.52
N ILE A 113 3.23 -12.21 -17.65
CA ILE A 113 1.99 -11.90 -16.94
C ILE A 113 1.04 -11.10 -17.84
N GLY A 114 -0.22 -11.54 -17.89
CA GLY A 114 -1.31 -10.82 -18.57
C GLY A 114 -1.79 -9.64 -17.74
N GLU A 115 -2.40 -8.64 -18.36
CA GLU A 115 -2.94 -7.49 -17.63
C GLU A 115 -4.20 -6.94 -18.31
N ASN A 116 -5.25 -6.76 -17.51
CA ASN A 116 -6.39 -5.93 -17.87
C ASN A 116 -6.44 -4.72 -16.94
N MET A 117 -6.82 -3.58 -17.50
CA MET A 117 -6.99 -2.34 -16.75
C MET A 117 -8.37 -1.76 -16.99
N TRP A 118 -8.94 -1.16 -15.96
CA TRP A 118 -10.15 -0.35 -16.04
C TRP A 118 -9.87 0.96 -15.33
N VAL A 119 -10.39 2.05 -15.90
CA VAL A 119 -10.27 3.38 -15.32
C VAL A 119 -11.59 4.13 -15.49
N GLY A 120 -12.00 4.81 -14.44
CA GLY A 120 -13.20 5.64 -14.42
C GLY A 120 -13.30 6.43 -13.12
N PRO A 121 -14.37 7.21 -12.91
CA PRO A 121 -14.62 7.88 -11.64
C PRO A 121 -14.68 6.88 -10.48
N VAL A 122 -14.16 7.25 -9.30
CA VAL A 122 -14.21 6.39 -8.10
C VAL A 122 -15.64 5.96 -7.76
N ASP A 123 -16.60 6.87 -7.91
CA ASP A 123 -18.01 6.62 -7.56
C ASP A 123 -18.71 5.62 -8.50
N ASP A 124 -18.17 5.43 -9.72
CA ASP A 124 -18.70 4.49 -10.71
C ASP A 124 -18.08 3.09 -10.57
N PHE A 125 -17.02 2.96 -9.77
CA PHE A 125 -16.29 1.71 -9.65
C PHE A 125 -17.08 0.69 -8.81
N THR A 126 -17.35 -0.44 -9.45
CA THR A 126 -17.60 -1.72 -8.77
C THR A 126 -16.83 -2.81 -9.50
N VAL A 127 -16.50 -3.90 -8.80
CA VAL A 127 -15.87 -5.08 -9.41
C VAL A 127 -16.72 -5.58 -10.57
N THR A 128 -18.02 -5.70 -10.34
CA THR A 128 -19.00 -6.05 -11.36
C THR A 128 -18.95 -5.13 -12.59
N THR A 129 -18.96 -3.80 -12.41
CA THR A 129 -18.90 -2.84 -13.53
C THR A 129 -17.64 -3.05 -14.37
N ALA A 130 -16.48 -3.13 -13.72
CA ALA A 130 -15.19 -3.23 -14.41
C ALA A 130 -15.07 -4.55 -15.19
N ILE A 131 -15.33 -5.70 -14.57
CA ILE A 131 -15.20 -7.01 -15.25
C ILE A 131 -16.27 -7.17 -16.34
N ARG A 132 -17.50 -6.71 -16.10
CA ARG A 132 -18.53 -6.72 -17.15
C ARG A 132 -18.12 -5.89 -18.35
N SER A 133 -17.49 -4.74 -18.14
CA SER A 133 -17.01 -3.91 -19.25
C SER A 133 -16.00 -4.66 -20.12
N TRP A 134 -15.05 -5.39 -19.52
CA TRP A 134 -14.12 -6.25 -20.25
C TRP A 134 -14.84 -7.40 -20.97
N ASN A 135 -15.83 -8.04 -20.33
CA ASN A 135 -16.60 -9.10 -20.97
C ASN A 135 -17.45 -8.59 -22.15
N GLU A 136 -17.94 -7.36 -22.09
CA GLU A 136 -18.80 -6.78 -23.14
C GLU A 136 -18.06 -6.55 -24.47
N GLU A 137 -16.72 -6.48 -24.46
CA GLU A 137 -15.91 -6.49 -25.67
C GLU A 137 -16.09 -7.75 -26.53
N ARG A 138 -16.68 -8.83 -25.98
CA ARG A 138 -17.12 -10.00 -26.77
C ARG A 138 -18.02 -9.63 -27.95
N LYS A 139 -18.77 -8.53 -27.85
CA LYS A 139 -19.61 -8.00 -28.93
C LYS A 139 -18.79 -7.53 -30.13
N SER A 140 -17.54 -7.14 -29.88
CA SER A 140 -16.58 -6.70 -30.88
C SER A 140 -15.65 -7.82 -31.35
N TYR A 141 -15.66 -9.01 -30.73
CA TYR A 141 -14.77 -10.11 -31.11
C TYR A 141 -15.49 -11.17 -31.97
N SER A 142 -14.90 -11.51 -33.12
CA SER A 142 -15.33 -12.64 -33.95
C SER A 142 -14.44 -13.85 -33.68
N TYR A 143 -14.96 -14.85 -32.97
CA TYR A 143 -14.23 -16.11 -32.71
C TYR A 143 -13.89 -16.86 -34.01
N LEU A 144 -14.79 -16.86 -35.00
CA LEU A 144 -14.58 -17.55 -36.27
C LEU A 144 -13.38 -16.99 -37.03
N ASN A 145 -13.28 -15.66 -37.09
CA ASN A 145 -12.23 -14.97 -37.82
C ASN A 145 -10.98 -14.71 -36.98
N ASP A 146 -11.09 -14.83 -35.65
CA ASP A 146 -10.06 -14.45 -34.69
C ASP A 146 -9.66 -12.97 -34.80
N THR A 147 -10.66 -12.09 -34.96
CA THR A 147 -10.46 -10.65 -35.18
C THR A 147 -11.40 -9.83 -34.30
N CYS A 148 -10.91 -8.71 -33.77
CA CYS A 148 -11.79 -7.65 -33.28
C CYS A 148 -12.42 -6.88 -34.47
N LEU A 149 -13.56 -6.23 -34.23
CA LEU A 149 -14.12 -5.24 -35.15
C LEU A 149 -13.09 -4.12 -35.39
N GLU A 150 -13.12 -3.55 -36.59
CA GLU A 150 -12.25 -2.42 -36.95
C GLU A 150 -12.44 -1.26 -35.95
N ASP A 151 -11.32 -0.63 -35.57
CA ASP A 151 -11.24 0.44 -34.57
C ASP A 151 -11.78 0.10 -33.16
N GLN A 152 -11.94 -1.19 -32.84
CA GLN A 152 -12.32 -1.66 -31.49
C GLN A 152 -11.20 -2.49 -30.87
N ASP A 153 -11.02 -2.35 -29.56
CA ASP A 153 -10.19 -3.25 -28.77
C ASP A 153 -11.07 -4.35 -28.16
N CYS A 154 -10.59 -5.59 -28.23
CA CYS A 154 -11.21 -6.74 -27.59
C CYS A 154 -10.23 -7.57 -26.76
N SER A 155 -9.05 -7.00 -26.49
CA SER A 155 -7.96 -7.64 -25.76
C SER A 155 -8.34 -7.98 -24.32
N HIS A 156 -9.18 -7.17 -23.65
CA HIS A 156 -9.60 -7.45 -22.29
C HIS A 156 -10.52 -8.67 -22.25
N TYR A 157 -11.46 -8.79 -23.19
CA TYR A 157 -12.28 -10.00 -23.34
C TYR A 157 -11.41 -11.22 -23.64
N ILE A 158 -10.49 -11.14 -24.61
CA ILE A 158 -9.64 -12.27 -24.99
C ILE A 158 -8.81 -12.75 -23.79
N GLN A 159 -8.24 -11.84 -23.00
CA GLN A 159 -7.50 -12.19 -21.78
C GLN A 159 -8.41 -12.80 -20.71
N LEU A 160 -9.61 -12.27 -20.50
CA LEU A 160 -10.61 -12.78 -19.54
C LEU A 160 -10.93 -14.25 -19.80
N VAL A 161 -11.08 -14.61 -21.07
CA VAL A 161 -11.43 -15.98 -21.52
C VAL A 161 -10.24 -16.80 -22.01
N TRP A 162 -9.00 -16.40 -21.68
CA TRP A 162 -7.81 -17.12 -22.10
C TRP A 162 -7.71 -18.50 -21.43
N ASP A 163 -7.69 -19.57 -22.23
CA ASP A 163 -7.80 -20.95 -21.76
C ASP A 163 -6.73 -21.35 -20.74
N SER A 164 -5.50 -20.90 -20.95
CA SER A 164 -4.34 -21.29 -20.18
C SER A 164 -4.16 -20.47 -18.90
N SER A 165 -4.77 -19.28 -18.80
CA SER A 165 -4.73 -18.43 -17.59
C SER A 165 -5.60 -19.04 -16.50
N TYR A 166 -5.01 -19.33 -15.34
CA TYR A 166 -5.70 -19.99 -14.22
C TYR A 166 -5.43 -19.35 -12.86
N LYS A 167 -4.44 -18.45 -12.78
CA LYS A 167 -4.21 -17.58 -11.62
C LYS A 167 -4.51 -16.15 -11.97
N VAL A 168 -5.06 -15.42 -11.00
CA VAL A 168 -5.42 -14.03 -11.18
C VAL A 168 -5.31 -13.27 -9.87
N GLY A 169 -4.90 -12.01 -9.94
CA GLY A 169 -4.86 -11.14 -8.79
C GLY A 169 -5.02 -9.68 -9.18
N CYS A 170 -5.80 -8.95 -8.40
CA CYS A 170 -6.23 -7.59 -8.73
C CYS A 170 -6.09 -6.62 -7.59
N ALA A 171 -6.08 -5.34 -7.93
CA ALA A 171 -6.18 -4.26 -6.98
C ALA A 171 -6.87 -3.06 -7.63
N VAL A 172 -7.57 -2.27 -6.81
CA VAL A 172 -8.09 -0.97 -7.20
C VAL A 172 -7.36 0.11 -6.41
N THR A 173 -6.95 1.19 -7.08
CA THR A 173 -6.26 2.33 -6.47
C THR A 173 -7.01 3.61 -6.76
N SER A 174 -7.25 4.42 -5.73
CA SER A 174 -7.76 5.78 -5.90
C SER A 174 -6.62 6.70 -6.36
N CYS A 175 -6.85 7.41 -7.46
CA CYS A 175 -5.88 8.26 -8.12
C CYS A 175 -6.43 9.67 -8.27
N ALA A 176 -5.62 10.68 -7.96
CA ALA A 176 -6.01 12.07 -8.16
C ALA A 176 -6.33 12.34 -9.64
N ARG A 177 -5.52 11.77 -10.55
CA ARG A 177 -5.78 11.69 -11.98
C ARG A 177 -5.26 10.36 -12.55
N ALA A 178 -6.03 9.72 -13.43
CA ALA A 178 -5.61 8.59 -14.24
C ALA A 178 -6.53 8.45 -15.46
N GLY A 179 -6.01 8.06 -16.62
CA GLY A 179 -6.83 7.77 -17.81
C GLY A 179 -7.75 8.92 -18.27
N GLY A 180 -7.37 10.18 -18.01
CA GLY A 180 -8.19 11.36 -18.34
C GLY A 180 -9.23 11.74 -17.27
N PHE A 181 -9.43 10.93 -16.23
CA PHE A 181 -10.37 11.19 -15.14
C PHE A 181 -9.67 11.89 -13.95
N THR A 182 -10.39 12.78 -13.28
CA THR A 182 -10.04 13.30 -11.94
C THR A 182 -10.76 12.48 -10.88
N HIS A 183 -10.13 12.22 -9.73
CA HIS A 183 -10.67 11.29 -8.72
C HIS A 183 -11.03 9.94 -9.34
N ALA A 184 -10.03 9.33 -9.98
CA ALA A 184 -10.18 8.10 -10.74
C ALA A 184 -9.97 6.86 -9.86
N ALA A 185 -10.74 5.81 -10.10
CA ALA A 185 -10.42 4.46 -9.68
C ALA A 185 -9.66 3.77 -10.82
N LEU A 186 -8.42 3.37 -10.54
CA LEU A 186 -7.61 2.55 -11.44
C LEU A 186 -7.64 1.11 -10.94
N PHE A 187 -8.34 0.25 -11.67
CA PHE A 187 -8.49 -1.16 -11.36
C PHE A 187 -7.64 -1.99 -12.31
N ILE A 188 -6.76 -2.82 -11.76
CA ILE A 188 -5.79 -3.61 -12.51
C ILE A 188 -5.92 -5.06 -12.08
N CYS A 189 -5.88 -5.95 -13.06
CA CYS A 189 -5.86 -7.39 -12.85
C CYS A 189 -4.74 -8.03 -13.63
N ASN A 190 -3.92 -8.83 -12.95
CA ASN A 190 -2.84 -9.57 -13.55
C ASN A 190 -3.19 -11.06 -13.64
N TYR A 191 -2.86 -11.69 -14.76
CA TYR A 191 -3.23 -13.07 -15.10
C TYR A 191 -1.99 -13.93 -15.31
N ALA A 192 -1.99 -15.16 -14.78
CA ALA A 192 -0.87 -16.07 -14.96
C ALA A 192 -1.32 -17.50 -15.36
N PRO A 193 -0.64 -18.11 -16.36
CA PRO A 193 0.13 -17.43 -17.41
C PRO A 193 -0.70 -16.36 -18.14
N GLY A 194 -0.05 -15.34 -18.67
CA GLY A 194 -0.70 -14.30 -19.45
C GLY A 194 -1.18 -14.78 -20.82
N GLY A 195 -2.12 -14.03 -21.40
CA GLY A 195 -2.52 -14.21 -22.78
C GLY A 195 -1.49 -13.62 -23.73
N ALA A 196 -0.96 -14.44 -24.64
CA ALA A 196 -0.14 -13.94 -25.74
C ALA A 196 -0.97 -13.17 -26.78
N LEU A 197 -2.29 -13.39 -26.79
CA LEU A 197 -3.26 -12.77 -27.71
C LEU A 197 -2.95 -13.00 -29.21
N THR A 198 -2.15 -14.02 -29.53
CA THR A 198 -1.74 -14.37 -30.91
C THR A 198 -2.58 -15.48 -31.53
N ARG A 199 -3.60 -15.95 -30.82
CA ARG A 199 -4.50 -17.03 -31.23
C ARG A 199 -5.86 -16.83 -30.57
N ARG A 200 -6.85 -17.56 -31.06
CA ARG A 200 -8.13 -17.75 -30.36
C ARG A 200 -7.92 -18.05 -28.87
N PRO A 201 -8.73 -17.44 -27.98
CA PRO A 201 -8.51 -17.53 -26.54
C PRO A 201 -8.68 -18.95 -25.99
N TYR A 202 -9.51 -19.76 -26.61
CA TYR A 202 -9.80 -21.14 -26.23
C TYR A 202 -10.16 -21.97 -27.46
N GLN A 203 -10.29 -23.29 -27.31
CA GLN A 203 -10.75 -24.20 -28.37
C GLN A 203 -12.27 -24.43 -28.27
N ALA A 204 -13.00 -24.28 -29.37
CA ALA A 204 -14.44 -24.48 -29.41
C ALA A 204 -14.85 -25.97 -29.36
N GLY A 205 -15.93 -26.27 -28.67
CA GLY A 205 -16.52 -27.61 -28.56
C GLY A 205 -17.22 -27.84 -27.23
N GLN A 206 -17.60 -29.09 -26.93
CA GLN A 206 -18.25 -29.42 -25.65
C GLN A 206 -17.33 -29.07 -24.47
N PHE A 207 -17.86 -28.35 -23.48
CA PHE A 207 -17.11 -27.96 -22.29
C PHE A 207 -16.43 -29.16 -21.62
N CYS A 208 -15.24 -28.93 -21.10
CA CYS A 208 -14.41 -29.95 -20.45
C CYS A 208 -14.01 -31.19 -21.28
N SER A 209 -14.31 -31.23 -22.59
CA SER A 209 -13.96 -32.41 -23.42
C SER A 209 -12.45 -32.54 -23.72
N ARG A 210 -11.65 -31.51 -23.43
CA ARG A 210 -10.18 -31.53 -23.57
C ARG A 210 -9.46 -30.92 -22.35
N CYS A 211 -9.92 -31.24 -21.15
CA CYS A 211 -9.19 -30.90 -19.93
C CYS A 211 -7.86 -31.68 -19.81
N GLY A 212 -6.97 -31.20 -18.93
CA GLY A 212 -5.71 -31.88 -18.65
C GLY A 212 -5.90 -33.23 -17.93
N PRO A 213 -4.89 -34.12 -17.95
CA PRO A 213 -4.94 -35.36 -17.17
C PRO A 213 -5.14 -35.07 -15.67
N GLY A 214 -6.17 -35.68 -15.07
CA GLY A 214 -6.50 -35.50 -13.65
C GLY A 214 -7.35 -34.26 -13.35
N ASP A 215 -7.67 -33.44 -14.35
CA ASP A 215 -8.61 -32.34 -14.18
C ASP A 215 -10.05 -32.87 -14.05
N GLN A 216 -10.84 -32.17 -13.25
CA GLN A 216 -12.29 -32.38 -13.13
C GLN A 216 -13.04 -31.28 -13.87
N CYS A 217 -14.32 -31.51 -14.17
CA CYS A 217 -15.19 -30.48 -14.73
C CYS A 217 -16.01 -29.84 -13.61
N THR A 218 -15.70 -28.59 -13.28
CA THR A 218 -16.40 -27.80 -12.26
C THR A 218 -16.92 -26.53 -12.92
N ASP A 219 -18.23 -26.31 -12.86
CA ASP A 219 -18.88 -25.12 -13.46
C ASP A 219 -18.48 -24.87 -14.92
N TYR A 220 -18.44 -25.95 -15.71
CA TYR A 220 -18.04 -25.96 -17.13
C TYR A 220 -16.56 -25.65 -17.40
N LEU A 221 -15.72 -25.63 -16.36
CA LEU A 221 -14.30 -25.34 -16.42
C LEU A 221 -13.46 -26.53 -15.94
N CYS A 222 -12.25 -26.65 -16.49
CA CYS A 222 -11.26 -27.65 -16.10
C CYS A 222 -10.63 -27.25 -14.75
N SER A 223 -10.98 -27.90 -13.66
CA SER A 223 -10.44 -27.69 -12.31
C SER A 223 -9.42 -28.75 -11.95
N ASN A 224 -8.44 -28.42 -11.11
CA ASN A 224 -7.38 -29.33 -10.67
C ASN A 224 -6.94 -28.94 -9.26
N THR A 225 -7.03 -29.87 -8.31
CA THR A 225 -6.79 -29.57 -6.89
C THR A 225 -5.39 -29.08 -6.58
N VAL A 226 -4.38 -29.52 -7.35
CA VAL A 226 -2.98 -29.10 -7.15
C VAL A 226 -2.73 -27.72 -7.75
N ARG A 227 -3.24 -27.48 -8.96
CA ARG A 227 -3.06 -26.20 -9.66
C ARG A 227 -3.87 -25.07 -9.02
N ASP A 228 -5.08 -25.40 -8.57
CA ASP A 228 -6.06 -24.45 -8.08
C ASP A 228 -5.85 -24.13 -6.58
N GLU A 229 -4.94 -24.85 -5.90
CA GLU A 229 -4.56 -24.58 -4.52
C GLU A 229 -4.06 -23.13 -4.34
N ALA A 230 -4.50 -22.49 -3.26
CA ALA A 230 -4.08 -21.14 -2.91
C ALA A 230 -2.62 -21.16 -2.44
N THR A 231 -1.75 -20.45 -3.16
CA THR A 231 -0.33 -20.35 -2.79
C THR A 231 -0.11 -19.13 -1.90
N TYR A 232 0.53 -19.33 -0.75
CA TYR A 232 0.83 -18.25 0.19
C TYR A 232 2.22 -17.66 -0.03
N TYR A 233 2.30 -16.37 -0.36
CA TYR A 233 3.55 -15.66 -0.57
C TYR A 233 3.83 -14.66 0.56
N GLN A 234 4.26 -15.16 1.72
CA GLN A 234 4.39 -14.34 2.93
C GLN A 234 5.19 -13.05 2.75
N PHE A 235 6.30 -13.10 2.00
CA PHE A 235 7.27 -12.01 1.90
C PHE A 235 7.51 -11.52 0.48
N TRP A 236 6.68 -11.93 -0.47
CA TRP A 236 6.87 -11.54 -1.86
C TRP A 236 6.18 -10.20 -2.16
N TYR A 237 6.96 -9.27 -2.69
CA TYR A 237 6.49 -7.99 -3.22
C TYR A 237 7.30 -7.65 -4.45
N PRO A 238 6.71 -6.96 -5.46
CA PRO A 238 7.45 -6.55 -6.64
C PRO A 238 8.68 -5.71 -6.22
N PRO A 239 9.90 -6.05 -6.68
CA PRO A 239 11.13 -5.41 -6.21
C PRO A 239 11.17 -3.90 -6.53
N TRP A 240 10.43 -3.49 -7.57
CA TRP A 240 10.29 -2.11 -8.07
C TRP A 240 9.17 -1.31 -7.38
N GLU A 241 8.39 -1.90 -6.46
CA GLU A 241 7.37 -1.17 -5.69
C GLU A 241 8.02 -0.11 -4.78
N LYS A 242 7.60 1.16 -4.91
CA LYS A 242 8.06 2.28 -4.08
C LYS A 242 6.87 3.12 -3.58
N PRO A 243 6.83 3.51 -2.28
CA PRO A 243 7.66 2.98 -1.21
C PRO A 243 7.37 1.49 -1.01
N ARG A 244 8.41 0.71 -0.73
CA ARG A 244 8.26 -0.72 -0.49
C ARG A 244 7.42 -0.93 0.79
N PRO A 245 6.42 -1.82 0.78
CA PRO A 245 5.69 -2.17 1.99
C PRO A 245 6.66 -2.60 3.09
N VAL A 246 6.39 -2.19 4.33
CA VAL A 246 7.21 -2.59 5.47
C VAL A 246 6.90 -4.05 5.78
N VAL A 247 7.73 -4.94 5.24
CA VAL A 247 7.62 -6.37 5.49
C VAL A 247 8.53 -6.73 6.65
N CYS A 248 7.95 -6.89 7.83
CA CYS A 248 8.71 -7.22 9.03
C CYS A 248 8.67 -8.74 9.22
N ASN A 249 9.78 -9.42 8.90
CA ASN A 249 9.94 -10.84 9.21
C ASN A 249 9.97 -11.07 10.74
N PRO A 250 9.86 -12.31 11.24
CA PRO A 250 9.87 -12.57 12.68
C PRO A 250 11.08 -11.99 13.42
N MET A 251 12.25 -11.93 12.76
CA MET A 251 13.46 -11.30 13.32
C MET A 251 13.33 -9.79 13.45
N CYS A 252 12.77 -9.12 12.45
CA CYS A 252 12.45 -7.69 12.49
C CYS A 252 11.45 -7.40 13.60
N ILE A 253 10.39 -8.22 13.76
CA ILE A 253 9.40 -8.07 14.83
C ILE A 253 10.07 -8.24 16.19
N PHE A 254 10.93 -9.25 16.33
CA PHE A 254 11.71 -9.48 17.55
C PHE A 254 12.61 -8.28 17.89
N ILE A 255 13.33 -7.73 16.90
CA ILE A 255 14.19 -6.55 17.08
C ILE A 255 13.35 -5.33 17.49
N LEU A 256 12.19 -5.11 16.87
CA LEU A 256 11.28 -4.03 17.25
C LEU A 256 10.79 -4.21 18.69
N PHE A 257 10.35 -5.41 19.06
CA PHE A 257 9.94 -5.71 20.43
C PHE A 257 11.07 -5.47 21.43
N LEU A 258 12.28 -5.95 21.13
CA LEU A 258 13.46 -5.75 21.97
C LEU A 258 13.79 -4.26 22.14
N ARG A 259 13.72 -3.48 21.05
CA ARG A 259 13.93 -2.03 21.10
C ARG A 259 12.88 -1.33 21.96
N MET A 260 11.60 -1.67 21.79
CA MET A 260 10.52 -1.10 22.59
C MET A 260 10.63 -1.49 24.07
N ALA A 261 11.00 -2.75 24.36
CA ALA A 261 11.24 -3.23 25.72
C ALA A 261 12.44 -2.52 26.37
N SER A 262 13.53 -2.31 25.61
CA SER A 262 14.70 -1.56 26.08
C SER A 262 14.36 -0.10 26.37
N LEU A 263 13.58 0.56 25.51
CA LEU A 263 13.13 1.94 25.74
C LEU A 263 12.25 2.03 26.99
N LEU A 264 11.32 1.10 27.16
CA LEU A 264 10.48 1.03 28.36
C LEU A 264 11.32 0.81 29.62
N LEU A 265 12.31 -0.08 29.56
CA LEU A 265 13.25 -0.31 30.66
C LEU A 265 14.03 0.96 31.01
N CYS A 266 14.55 1.70 30.01
CA CYS A 266 15.24 2.96 30.23
C CYS A 266 14.33 4.00 30.92
N VAL A 267 13.08 4.13 30.47
CA VAL A 267 12.10 5.03 31.11
C VAL A 267 11.83 4.63 32.56
N ILE A 268 11.65 3.33 32.84
CA ILE A 268 11.46 2.82 34.20
C ILE A 268 12.69 3.15 35.08
N VAL A 269 13.90 2.92 34.56
CA VAL A 269 15.15 3.22 35.29
C VAL A 269 15.25 4.71 35.60
N VAL A 270 14.96 5.59 34.64
CA VAL A 270 14.95 7.05 34.85
C VAL A 270 13.94 7.44 35.92
N LEU A 271 12.72 6.89 35.88
CA LEU A 271 11.68 7.16 36.89
C LEU A 271 12.11 6.68 38.29
N ILE A 272 12.74 5.51 38.38
CA ILE A 272 13.28 4.99 39.66
C ILE A 272 14.36 5.94 40.19
N VAL A 273 15.34 6.33 39.36
CA VAL A 273 16.41 7.27 39.74
C VAL A 273 15.82 8.60 40.20
N GLN A 274 14.88 9.19 39.47
CA GLN A 274 14.20 10.43 39.85
C GLN A 274 13.43 10.30 41.17
N SER A 275 12.81 9.14 41.43
CA SER A 275 12.09 8.88 42.69
C SER A 275 13.01 8.74 43.90
N ARG A 276 14.21 8.17 43.69
CA ARG A 276 15.21 7.93 44.75
C ARG A 276 16.08 9.15 45.01
N PHE A 277 16.31 9.97 44.00
CA PHE A 277 17.15 11.15 44.05
C PHE A 277 16.39 12.41 43.58
N PRO A 278 15.37 12.87 44.33
CA PRO A 278 14.55 14.03 43.94
C PRO A 278 15.33 15.36 43.93
N VAL A 279 16.56 15.39 44.48
CA VAL A 279 17.38 16.60 44.66
C VAL A 279 18.30 16.90 43.45
N ILE A 280 18.45 15.97 42.50
CA ILE A 280 19.35 16.16 41.32
C ILE A 280 18.82 17.23 40.34
N LEU A 281 17.54 17.60 40.41
CA LEU A 281 16.94 18.67 39.61
C LEU A 281 16.92 20.04 40.31
N MET A 282 17.49 20.16 41.51
CA MET A 282 17.63 21.43 42.23
C MET A 282 19.10 21.90 42.23
N GLU A 283 19.72 21.98 41.07
CA GLU A 283 20.81 22.95 40.92
C GLU A 283 20.19 24.34 40.88
N THR A 284 20.32 25.01 42.01
CA THR A 284 20.08 26.44 42.16
C THR A 284 21.08 27.15 41.22
N PRO A 285 20.68 28.12 40.38
CA PRO A 285 21.65 28.95 39.68
C PRO A 285 22.23 29.94 40.70
N THR A 286 23.11 29.47 41.57
CA THR A 286 23.93 30.29 42.46
C THR A 286 25.28 30.59 41.80
N ILE A 287 25.29 31.04 40.54
CA ILE A 287 26.44 31.76 39.94
C ILE A 287 25.92 32.76 38.88
N ILE A 288 25.04 33.68 39.29
CA ILE A 288 24.81 34.95 38.58
C ILE A 288 24.64 36.03 39.67
N SER A 289 25.69 36.28 40.46
CA SER A 289 25.78 37.49 41.28
C SER A 289 27.22 37.97 41.48
N ALA A 290 28.16 37.52 40.65
CA ALA A 290 29.57 37.88 40.77
C ALA A 290 30.26 38.23 39.44
N VAL A 291 29.48 38.53 38.38
CA VAL A 291 30.02 39.04 37.10
C VAL A 291 29.39 40.39 36.77
N GLU A 292 29.12 41.20 37.80
CA GLU A 292 28.63 42.59 37.64
C GLU A 292 29.66 43.63 38.08
N GLU A 293 30.94 43.23 38.24
CA GLU A 293 32.03 44.19 38.42
C GLU A 293 33.13 43.92 37.37
N GLY A 294 33.12 44.73 36.31
CA GLY A 294 34.32 45.00 35.51
C GLY A 294 34.35 44.39 34.11
N LYS A 295 33.51 44.90 33.19
CA LYS A 295 33.87 44.97 31.77
C LYS A 295 33.35 46.29 31.19
N THR A 296 34.27 47.12 30.72
CA THR A 296 34.01 48.47 30.20
C THR A 296 33.44 48.40 28.78
N GLU A 297 32.51 49.31 28.45
CA GLU A 297 31.78 49.38 27.17
C GLU A 297 32.65 49.43 25.90
N GLU A 298 33.96 49.69 26.00
CA GLU A 298 34.87 49.73 24.85
C GLU A 298 35.28 48.34 24.31
N GLU A 299 35.18 47.27 25.11
CA GLU A 299 35.61 45.93 24.68
C GLU A 299 34.54 45.21 23.83
N ILE A 300 33.26 45.56 24.01
CA ILE A 300 32.12 44.98 23.28
C ILE A 300 32.06 45.49 21.83
N VAL A 301 32.50 46.74 21.60
CA VAL A 301 32.45 47.39 20.27
C VAL A 301 33.55 46.91 19.33
N MET A 302 34.65 46.32 19.84
CA MET A 302 35.69 45.73 18.98
C MET A 302 35.33 44.32 18.48
N GLU A 303 34.62 43.53 19.29
CA GLU A 303 34.22 42.16 18.91
C GLU A 303 33.11 42.16 17.83
N GLU A 304 32.19 43.13 17.86
CA GLU A 304 31.17 43.30 16.79
C GLU A 304 31.78 43.78 15.46
N ARG A 305 32.90 44.50 15.47
CA ARG A 305 33.57 45.00 14.26
C ARG A 305 34.42 43.96 13.54
N GLU A 306 34.90 42.95 14.24
CA GLU A 306 35.62 41.83 13.63
C GLU A 306 34.67 40.84 12.94
N GLY A 307 33.46 40.65 13.48
CA GLY A 307 32.43 39.76 12.88
C GLY A 307 31.86 40.27 11.55
N GLU A 308 31.57 41.58 11.42
CA GLU A 308 31.06 42.15 10.16
C GLU A 308 32.11 42.17 9.02
N GLY A 309 33.40 42.03 9.34
CA GLY A 309 34.50 42.01 8.38
C GLY A 309 34.73 40.65 7.71
N GLU A 310 34.35 39.55 8.38
CA GLU A 310 34.45 38.19 7.83
C GLU A 310 33.25 37.86 6.91
N GLU A 311 32.05 38.31 7.26
CA GLU A 311 30.83 38.07 6.45
C GLU A 311 30.90 38.71 5.05
N LYS A 312 31.54 39.88 4.92
CA LYS A 312 31.73 40.57 3.63
C LYS A 312 32.78 39.93 2.72
N LYS A 313 33.69 39.09 3.24
CA LYS A 313 34.72 38.42 2.43
C LYS A 313 34.26 37.08 1.85
N GLU A 314 33.25 36.44 2.44
CA GLU A 314 32.68 35.21 1.89
C GLU A 314 31.68 35.48 0.75
N GLU A 315 30.98 36.62 0.75
CA GLU A 315 30.05 36.97 -0.35
C GLU A 315 30.78 37.40 -1.65
N GLU A 316 31.95 38.03 -1.59
CA GLU A 316 32.74 38.41 -2.79
C GLU A 316 33.47 37.23 -3.47
N MET A 317 33.65 36.08 -2.80
CA MET A 317 34.29 34.89 -3.39
C MET A 317 33.31 33.96 -4.12
N LEU A 318 32.00 34.17 -4.00
CA LEU A 318 30.98 33.32 -4.64
C LEU A 318 30.44 33.88 -5.97
N GLU A 319 30.79 35.13 -6.34
CA GLU A 319 30.39 35.73 -7.63
C GLU A 319 31.46 35.65 -8.74
N GLU A 320 32.67 35.14 -8.46
CA GLU A 320 33.74 34.97 -9.48
C GLU A 320 33.81 33.56 -10.11
N ASP A 321 32.96 32.60 -9.72
CA ASP A 321 32.96 31.23 -10.27
C ASP A 321 31.81 30.94 -11.27
N GLU A 322 31.06 31.96 -11.70
CA GLU A 322 29.99 31.86 -12.71
C GLU A 322 30.15 32.80 -13.94
N GLN A 323 31.39 33.04 -14.39
CA GLN A 323 31.66 33.69 -15.69
C GLN A 323 32.74 32.99 -16.53
#